data_AF-A0A7V5R6W9-F1
#
_entry.id   AF-A0A7V5R6W9-F1
#
_cell.length_a   1.000
_cell.length_b   1.000
_cell.length_c   1.000
_cell.angle_alpha   90.00
_cell.angle_beta   90.00
_cell.angle_gamma   90.00
#
_symmetry.space_group_name_H-M   'P 1'
#
loop_
_entity.id
_entity.type
_entity.pdbx_description
1 polymer ?
#
loop_
_entity_poly.entity_id
_entity_poly.type
_entity_poly.pdbx_seq_one_letter_code
_entity_poly.pdbx_strand_id
1 'polypeptide(L)'
;VTGTIIRNLHIVDPGQQAIKINPDSARSHFVDSGRIANCLIELTDSGRAKVWDRNGSCYTGGVDAHQADNWIIEDNRIQGFWCSGGLAEHGVHFWSGSTDTLVQRNLIIDCDRGIGFGLGDSGHSGGIIRNNMIYHGPDHGHSDVGIGLESASGAQVYNNTVFQEHGYPNGIEYRFDASNNLTIVNNLCNRHITSRNNGSTTLLSHNITNATADWFVNAQKGDLHLRAERTGVTGAALPFAELTDDYDMQTRPLGAGPDIGADEYSSTVPHPGSGKKINTGWLFLLTDFKP
;
A
#
# COMPACT_ATOMS: atom_id res chain seq x y z
N VAL A 1 4.62 -22.79 7.07
CA VAL A 1 3.79 -22.32 8.23
C VAL A 1 2.52 -21.74 7.65
N THR A 2 1.35 -21.95 8.27
CA THR A 2 0.08 -21.43 7.72
C THR A 2 -0.78 -20.76 8.80
N GLY A 3 -1.57 -19.76 8.41
CA GLY A 3 -2.61 -19.18 9.27
C GLY A 3 -2.11 -18.23 10.37
N THR A 4 -0.91 -17.66 10.22
CA THR A 4 -0.37 -16.71 11.21
C THR A 4 -1.22 -15.44 11.26
N ILE A 5 -1.61 -14.99 12.46
CA ILE A 5 -2.39 -13.77 12.66
C ILE A 5 -1.56 -12.77 13.48
N ILE A 6 -1.31 -11.60 12.90
CA ILE A 6 -0.71 -10.44 13.56
C ILE A 6 -1.77 -9.34 13.58
N ARG A 7 -2.24 -8.93 14.76
CA ARG A 7 -3.31 -7.94 14.85
C ARG A 7 -3.26 -7.07 16.09
N ASN A 8 -3.75 -5.84 15.97
CA ASN A 8 -3.82 -4.88 17.08
C ASN A 8 -2.46 -4.67 17.76
N LEU A 9 -1.39 -4.58 16.96
CA LEU A 9 -0.04 -4.30 17.43
C LEU A 9 0.43 -2.91 17.03
N HIS A 10 1.24 -2.31 17.90
CA HIS A 10 2.04 -1.14 17.59
C HIS A 10 3.49 -1.58 17.49
N ILE A 11 4.04 -1.59 16.27
CA ILE A 11 5.41 -1.96 15.97
C ILE A 11 6.17 -0.67 15.67
N VAL A 12 7.21 -0.39 16.45
CA VAL A 12 7.95 0.87 16.42
C VAL A 12 9.43 0.60 16.22
N ASP A 13 10.04 1.31 15.28
CA ASP A 13 11.48 1.38 15.08
C ASP A 13 12.16 -0.01 14.95
N PRO A 14 11.73 -0.86 13.98
CA PRO A 14 12.23 -2.24 13.84
C PRO A 14 13.71 -2.33 13.43
N GLY A 15 14.31 -1.24 12.98
CA GLY A 15 15.70 -1.17 12.49
C GLY A 15 15.96 -1.87 11.15
N GLN A 16 15.06 -2.76 10.71
CA GLN A 16 14.99 -3.39 9.37
C GLN A 16 13.52 -3.47 8.95
N GLN A 17 13.07 -4.52 8.26
CA GLN A 17 11.66 -4.72 7.95
C GLN A 17 10.87 -5.04 9.22
N ALA A 18 9.76 -4.34 9.46
CA ALA A 18 8.96 -4.48 10.67
C ALA A 18 8.37 -5.89 10.85
N ILE A 19 7.88 -6.46 9.75
CA ILE A 19 7.39 -7.84 9.70
C ILE A 19 8.02 -8.52 8.49
N LYS A 20 8.89 -9.50 8.75
CA LYS A 20 9.56 -10.28 7.72
C LYS A 20 8.93 -11.67 7.61
N ILE A 21 8.51 -12.04 6.41
CA ILE A 21 7.92 -13.35 6.08
C ILE A 21 8.88 -14.03 5.10
N ASN A 22 9.61 -15.03 5.57
CA ASN A 22 10.57 -15.78 4.75
C ASN A 22 10.16 -17.25 4.66
N PRO A 23 10.44 -17.90 3.51
CA PRO A 23 10.31 -19.34 3.39
C PRO A 23 11.33 -20.06 4.28
N ASP A 24 11.25 -21.39 4.31
CA ASP A 24 12.32 -22.20 4.88
C ASP A 24 13.64 -21.98 4.14
N SER A 25 14.76 -22.29 4.79
CA SER A 25 16.10 -22.07 4.20
C SER A 25 16.33 -22.82 2.89
N ALA A 26 15.65 -23.96 2.68
CA ALA A 26 15.73 -24.72 1.44
C ALA A 26 14.76 -24.19 0.36
N ARG A 27 13.95 -23.17 0.67
CA ARG A 27 12.98 -22.53 -0.24
C ARG A 27 12.01 -23.53 -0.87
N SER A 28 11.66 -24.55 -0.08
CA SER A 28 10.85 -25.69 -0.50
C SER A 28 9.39 -25.56 -0.08
N HIS A 29 9.10 -24.67 0.87
CA HIS A 29 7.80 -24.42 1.43
C HIS A 29 7.55 -22.91 1.56
N PHE A 30 6.29 -22.53 1.40
CA PHE A 30 5.84 -21.16 1.52
C PHE A 30 5.34 -20.90 2.96
N VAL A 31 5.14 -19.62 3.27
CA VAL A 31 4.41 -19.19 4.47
C VAL A 31 3.06 -18.64 4.02
N ASP A 32 1.97 -19.30 4.41
CA ASP A 32 0.71 -19.18 3.68
C ASP A 32 -0.45 -18.70 4.56
N SER A 33 -1.44 -18.08 3.91
CA SER A 33 -2.75 -17.77 4.50
C SER A 33 -2.65 -16.96 5.81
N GLY A 34 -1.64 -16.09 5.90
CA GLY A 34 -1.45 -15.22 7.04
C GLY A 34 -2.28 -13.94 6.95
N ARG A 35 -2.45 -13.25 8.08
CA ARG A 35 -3.19 -11.99 8.16
C ARG A 35 -2.48 -10.99 9.06
N ILE A 36 -2.31 -9.76 8.56
CA ILE A 36 -1.81 -8.60 9.31
C ILE A 36 -2.92 -7.56 9.30
N ALA A 37 -3.52 -7.29 10.48
CA ALA A 37 -4.69 -6.42 10.54
C ALA A 37 -4.73 -5.47 11.75
N ASN A 38 -5.20 -4.24 11.53
CA ASN A 38 -5.40 -3.25 12.60
C ASN A 38 -4.10 -2.91 13.37
N CYS A 39 -2.95 -2.92 12.71
CA CYS A 39 -1.67 -2.56 13.30
C CYS A 39 -1.28 -1.10 12.99
N LEU A 40 -0.49 -0.51 13.89
CA LEU A 40 0.33 0.65 13.62
C LEU A 40 1.77 0.18 13.47
N ILE A 41 2.35 0.38 12.30
CA ILE A 41 3.72 -0.01 11.98
C ILE A 41 4.47 1.26 11.60
N GLU A 42 5.43 1.67 12.41
CA GLU A 42 6.10 2.95 12.18
C GLU A 42 7.62 2.92 12.37
N LEU A 43 8.27 3.75 11.57
CA LEU A 43 9.67 4.15 11.75
C LEU A 43 9.70 5.65 12.05
N THR A 44 9.97 5.95 13.32
CA THR A 44 10.12 7.31 13.83
C THR A 44 11.48 7.90 13.42
N ASP A 45 11.67 9.20 13.59
CA ASP A 45 12.96 9.84 13.32
C ASP A 45 14.09 9.30 14.19
N SER A 46 13.77 8.87 15.43
CA SER A 46 14.74 8.24 16.32
C SER A 46 15.14 6.85 15.82
N GLY A 47 14.16 6.03 15.39
CA GLY A 47 14.43 4.73 14.79
C GLY A 47 15.18 4.82 13.47
N ARG A 48 14.84 5.80 12.64
CA ARG A 48 15.46 6.04 11.33
C ARG A 48 16.96 6.29 11.44
N ALA A 49 17.39 7.06 12.45
CA ALA A 49 18.81 7.26 12.73
C ALA A 49 19.54 5.93 13.03
N LYS A 50 18.83 4.94 13.62
CA LYS A 50 19.39 3.61 13.94
C LYS A 50 19.44 2.64 12.77
N VAL A 51 18.63 2.85 11.73
CA VAL A 51 18.68 2.03 10.51
C VAL A 51 20.07 2.10 9.88
N TRP A 52 20.62 3.31 9.76
CA TRP A 52 21.95 3.48 9.16
C TRP A 52 23.06 2.90 10.04
N ASP A 53 23.04 3.20 11.34
CA ASP A 53 24.01 2.67 12.31
C ASP A 53 24.10 1.13 12.26
N ARG A 54 22.95 0.46 12.06
CA ARG A 54 22.86 -0.99 12.07
C ARG A 54 23.20 -1.63 10.72
N ASN A 55 22.73 -1.05 9.63
CA ASN A 55 22.75 -1.72 8.31
C ASN A 55 23.77 -1.12 7.34
N GLY A 56 24.36 0.04 7.64
CA GLY A 56 25.21 0.80 6.72
C GLY A 56 24.52 1.24 5.42
N SER A 57 23.19 1.15 5.38
CA SER A 57 22.34 1.39 4.21
C SER A 57 20.89 1.62 4.64
N CYS A 58 20.04 2.11 3.73
CA CYS A 58 18.59 2.22 3.99
C CYS A 58 17.87 0.87 3.85
N TYR A 59 18.32 -0.14 4.60
CA TYR A 59 17.72 -1.47 4.60
C TYR A 59 16.61 -1.55 5.66
N THR A 60 15.44 -1.02 5.32
CA THR A 60 14.26 -0.96 6.20
C THR A 60 12.97 -0.98 5.38
N GLY A 61 11.87 -1.42 5.97
CA GLY A 61 10.55 -1.48 5.32
C GLY A 61 9.44 -1.85 6.31
N GLY A 62 8.19 -1.81 5.87
CA GLY A 62 7.05 -2.19 6.72
C GLY A 62 6.90 -3.71 6.78
N VAL A 63 6.07 -4.25 5.90
CA VAL A 63 5.90 -5.71 5.71
C VAL A 63 6.72 -6.13 4.50
N ASP A 64 7.55 -7.16 4.63
CA ASP A 64 8.31 -7.74 3.52
C ASP A 64 8.20 -9.26 3.50
N ALA A 65 7.77 -9.81 2.37
CA ALA A 65 7.44 -11.21 2.21
C ALA A 65 8.05 -11.82 0.95
N HIS A 66 8.64 -13.00 1.13
CA HIS A 66 9.22 -13.86 0.09
C HIS A 66 8.44 -15.17 0.05
N GLN A 67 8.09 -15.65 -1.15
CA GLN A 67 7.38 -16.93 -1.33
C GLN A 67 6.24 -17.11 -0.31
N ALA A 68 5.34 -16.13 -0.27
CA ALA A 68 4.20 -16.10 0.62
C ALA A 68 2.91 -16.16 -0.19
N ASP A 69 2.02 -17.09 0.17
CA ASP A 69 0.76 -17.30 -0.55
C ASP A 69 -0.44 -16.81 0.27
N ASN A 70 -1.43 -16.22 -0.42
CA ASN A 70 -2.76 -15.91 0.11
C ASN A 70 -2.75 -15.08 1.41
N TRP A 71 -1.86 -14.09 1.51
CA TRP A 71 -1.80 -13.19 2.67
C TRP A 71 -2.82 -12.07 2.60
N ILE A 72 -3.40 -11.70 3.74
CA ILE A 72 -4.30 -10.54 3.88
C ILE A 72 -3.63 -9.46 4.72
N ILE A 73 -3.42 -8.29 4.12
CA ILE A 73 -2.86 -7.09 4.76
C ILE A 73 -3.95 -6.03 4.76
N GLU A 74 -4.55 -5.76 5.92
CA GLU A 74 -5.70 -4.84 5.95
C GLU A 74 -5.85 -3.96 7.18
N ASP A 75 -6.47 -2.80 6.99
CA ASP A 75 -6.82 -1.89 8.08
C ASP A 75 -5.60 -1.46 8.93
N ASN A 76 -4.40 -1.49 8.36
CA ASN A 76 -3.16 -1.07 9.04
C ASN A 76 -2.83 0.39 8.71
N ARG A 77 -2.13 1.04 9.64
CA ARG A 77 -1.38 2.28 9.37
C ARG A 77 0.10 1.94 9.32
N ILE A 78 0.74 2.18 8.18
CA ILE A 78 2.16 1.91 7.97
C ILE A 78 2.84 3.22 7.58
N GLN A 79 3.82 3.67 8.37
CA GLN A 79 4.36 5.01 8.18
C GLN A 79 5.85 5.19 8.39
N GLY A 80 6.40 6.15 7.66
CA GLY A 80 7.73 6.68 7.87
C GLY A 80 8.84 5.74 7.38
N PHE A 81 8.62 4.84 6.43
CA PHE A 81 9.72 4.02 5.91
C PHE A 81 10.46 4.75 4.78
N TRP A 82 11.39 5.63 5.16
CA TRP A 82 12.26 6.40 4.26
C TRP A 82 13.62 6.66 4.90
N CYS A 83 14.64 6.97 4.08
CA CYS A 83 15.93 7.50 4.54
C CYS A 83 16.45 8.61 3.62
N SER A 84 17.26 9.51 4.18
CA SER A 84 17.92 10.56 3.38
C SER A 84 19.12 10.07 2.55
N GLY A 85 19.63 8.86 2.82
CA GLY A 85 20.86 8.30 2.23
C GLY A 85 20.65 7.10 1.30
N GLY A 86 19.40 6.77 0.98
CA GLY A 86 19.03 5.70 0.06
C GLY A 86 17.54 5.42 0.10
N LEU A 87 17.05 4.65 -0.88
CA LEU A 87 15.64 4.29 -0.98
C LEU A 87 15.30 3.15 -0.03
N ALA A 88 14.37 3.38 0.90
CA ALA A 88 13.80 2.33 1.76
C ALA A 88 12.98 1.33 0.94
N GLU A 89 12.77 0.12 1.47
CA GLU A 89 11.83 -0.85 0.92
C GLU A 89 10.37 -0.38 1.06
N HIS A 90 9.43 -1.15 0.52
CA HIS A 90 8.02 -0.76 0.54
C HIS A 90 7.45 -0.75 1.96
N GLY A 91 6.39 0.03 2.17
CA GLY A 91 5.50 -0.14 3.32
C GLY A 91 4.86 -1.53 3.35
N VAL A 92 4.49 -2.07 2.19
CA VAL A 92 4.06 -3.46 2.02
C VAL A 92 4.73 -4.04 0.78
N HIS A 93 5.53 -5.10 0.93
CA HIS A 93 6.26 -5.74 -0.16
C HIS A 93 6.03 -7.25 -0.19
N PHE A 94 5.45 -7.77 -1.26
CA PHE A 94 5.33 -9.20 -1.50
C PHE A 94 6.01 -9.53 -2.83
N TRP A 95 7.09 -10.32 -2.78
CA TRP A 95 7.94 -10.58 -3.94
C TRP A 95 8.56 -11.97 -3.89
N SER A 96 9.47 -12.24 -4.82
CA SER A 96 10.21 -13.50 -4.88
C SER A 96 9.30 -14.72 -5.02
N GLY A 97 8.30 -14.65 -5.92
CA GLY A 97 7.37 -15.75 -6.18
C GLY A 97 6.20 -15.83 -5.21
N SER A 98 5.89 -14.74 -4.49
CA SER A 98 4.67 -14.64 -3.67
C SER A 98 3.41 -14.61 -4.55
N THR A 99 2.28 -15.05 -3.99
CA THR A 99 1.02 -15.27 -4.73
C THR A 99 -0.19 -14.75 -3.95
N ASP A 100 -1.22 -14.36 -4.69
CA ASP A 100 -2.59 -14.15 -4.21
C ASP A 100 -2.74 -13.28 -2.94
N THR A 101 -1.84 -12.30 -2.80
CA THR A 101 -1.86 -11.36 -1.68
C THR A 101 -3.01 -10.36 -1.84
N LEU A 102 -3.79 -10.14 -0.77
CA LEU A 102 -4.79 -9.08 -0.67
C LEU A 102 -4.27 -7.96 0.22
N VAL A 103 -4.07 -6.77 -0.35
CA VAL A 103 -3.70 -5.55 0.38
C VAL A 103 -4.87 -4.57 0.30
N GLN A 104 -5.60 -4.38 1.42
CA GLN A 104 -6.81 -3.55 1.41
C GLN A 104 -7.02 -2.63 2.60
N ARG A 105 -7.62 -1.45 2.39
CA ARG A 105 -8.01 -0.52 3.47
C ARG A 105 -6.85 -0.11 4.39
N ASN A 106 -5.61 -0.12 3.89
CA ASN A 106 -4.45 0.37 4.64
C ASN A 106 -4.22 1.85 4.37
N LEU A 107 -3.67 2.54 5.37
CA LEU A 107 -3.13 3.88 5.27
C LEU A 107 -1.61 3.80 5.25
N ILE A 108 -1.00 4.18 4.13
CA ILE A 108 0.44 4.21 3.94
C ILE A 108 0.90 5.67 3.88
N ILE A 109 1.79 6.08 4.78
CA ILE A 109 2.24 7.48 4.90
C ILE A 109 3.76 7.56 4.86
N ASP A 110 4.32 8.39 4.00
CA ASP A 110 5.76 8.68 3.95
C ASP A 110 6.59 7.39 3.93
N CYS A 111 6.25 6.47 3.04
CA CYS A 111 7.08 5.31 2.72
C CYS A 111 7.66 5.53 1.34
N ASP A 112 8.99 5.52 1.20
CA ASP A 112 9.69 5.82 -0.07
C ASP A 112 9.08 5.05 -1.25
N ARG A 113 8.65 3.82 -0.97
CA ARG A 113 7.79 3.02 -1.83
C ARG A 113 6.55 2.60 -1.03
N GLY A 114 5.36 2.71 -1.60
CA GLY A 114 4.10 2.41 -0.89
C GLY A 114 3.82 0.90 -0.78
N ILE A 115 3.24 0.33 -1.84
CA ILE A 115 2.89 -1.10 -1.94
C ILE A 115 3.60 -1.69 -3.16
N GLY A 116 4.27 -2.82 -3.00
CA GLY A 116 5.03 -3.49 -4.06
C GLY A 116 4.64 -4.95 -4.23
N PHE A 117 4.22 -5.32 -5.44
CA PHE A 117 4.18 -6.71 -5.88
C PHE A 117 5.35 -6.98 -6.82
N GLY A 118 6.25 -7.85 -6.39
CA GLY A 118 7.50 -8.17 -7.07
C GLY A 118 8.60 -7.10 -6.93
N LEU A 119 9.78 -7.38 -7.48
CA LEU A 119 10.93 -6.47 -7.59
C LEU A 119 11.93 -7.02 -8.61
N GLY A 120 12.27 -6.23 -9.65
CA GLY A 120 13.14 -6.71 -10.73
C GLY A 120 12.58 -7.97 -11.38
N ASP A 121 13.40 -9.02 -11.46
CA ASP A 121 13.01 -10.34 -11.99
C ASP A 121 12.34 -11.25 -10.93
N SER A 122 12.24 -10.77 -9.68
CA SER A 122 11.61 -11.51 -8.58
C SER A 122 10.13 -11.16 -8.48
N GLY A 123 9.31 -11.85 -9.27
CA GLY A 123 7.90 -11.51 -9.47
C GLY A 123 6.92 -11.83 -8.34
N HIS A 124 5.65 -11.59 -8.65
CA HIS A 124 4.45 -11.92 -7.86
C HIS A 124 3.34 -12.35 -8.81
N SER A 125 2.45 -13.27 -8.41
CA SER A 125 1.35 -13.72 -9.26
C SER A 125 -0.01 -13.60 -8.57
N GLY A 126 -0.99 -13.07 -9.29
CA GLY A 126 -2.34 -12.82 -8.79
C GLY A 126 -2.39 -11.68 -7.78
N GLY A 127 -3.32 -11.79 -6.83
CA GLY A 127 -3.47 -10.80 -5.76
C GLY A 127 -4.23 -9.52 -6.14
N ILE A 128 -4.58 -8.77 -5.10
CA ILE A 128 -5.46 -7.60 -5.16
C ILE A 128 -4.89 -6.49 -4.28
N ILE A 129 -4.79 -5.28 -4.83
CA ILE A 129 -4.48 -4.05 -4.08
C ILE A 129 -5.68 -3.11 -4.23
N ARG A 130 -6.45 -2.90 -3.15
CA ARG A 130 -7.69 -2.10 -3.22
C ARG A 130 -8.01 -1.26 -2.00
N ASN A 131 -8.77 -0.18 -2.17
CA ASN A 131 -9.25 0.67 -1.07
C ASN A 131 -8.12 1.19 -0.15
N ASN A 132 -6.88 1.27 -0.62
CA ASN A 132 -5.78 1.82 0.19
C ASN A 132 -5.66 3.33 -0.03
N MET A 133 -5.31 4.06 1.02
CA MET A 133 -4.91 5.46 0.96
C MET A 133 -3.39 5.56 1.12
N ILE A 134 -2.72 6.14 0.13
CA ILE A 134 -1.27 6.23 0.09
C ILE A 134 -0.89 7.70 -0.07
N TYR A 135 -0.22 8.24 0.94
CA TYR A 135 0.32 9.58 0.93
C TYR A 135 1.84 9.55 1.07
N HIS A 136 2.52 10.40 0.32
CA HIS A 136 3.90 10.75 0.60
C HIS A 136 4.06 12.26 0.47
N GLY A 137 4.60 12.88 1.52
CA GLY A 137 4.92 14.29 1.55
C GLY A 137 6.02 14.69 0.56
N PRO A 138 6.55 15.91 0.69
CA PRO A 138 7.71 16.34 -0.08
C PRO A 138 8.89 15.38 0.05
N ASP A 139 9.83 15.47 -0.88
CA ASP A 139 10.97 14.57 -0.96
C ASP A 139 11.80 14.60 0.34
N HIS A 140 12.05 13.41 0.92
CA HIS A 140 12.87 13.21 2.12
C HIS A 140 14.33 12.83 1.78
N GLY A 141 14.74 13.00 0.53
CA GLY A 141 16.06 12.69 -0.03
C GLY A 141 15.95 11.64 -1.14
N HIS A 142 15.07 10.67 -0.95
CA HIS A 142 14.62 9.73 -1.97
C HIS A 142 13.11 9.60 -1.88
N SER A 143 12.47 9.27 -3.00
CA SER A 143 11.05 8.91 -3.06
C SER A 143 10.80 8.20 -4.39
N ASP A 144 9.85 7.27 -4.39
CA ASP A 144 9.52 6.43 -5.53
C ASP A 144 8.00 6.16 -5.54
N VAL A 145 7.57 5.09 -6.21
CA VAL A 145 6.18 4.84 -6.58
C VAL A 145 5.28 4.56 -5.37
N GLY A 146 4.02 5.00 -5.46
CA GLY A 146 2.98 4.64 -4.50
C GLY A 146 2.60 3.16 -4.58
N ILE A 147 2.38 2.65 -5.81
CA ILE A 147 2.13 1.22 -6.07
C ILE A 147 3.04 0.73 -7.21
N GLY A 148 3.92 -0.22 -6.92
CA GLY A 148 4.83 -0.83 -7.89
C GLY A 148 4.44 -2.27 -8.21
N LEU A 149 4.36 -2.59 -9.50
CA LEU A 149 4.18 -3.95 -10.02
C LEU A 149 5.41 -4.32 -10.86
N GLU A 150 6.33 -5.12 -10.33
CA GLU A 150 7.57 -5.49 -11.03
C GLU A 150 7.61 -7.00 -11.26
N SER A 151 7.61 -7.41 -12.53
CA SER A 151 7.42 -8.81 -12.90
C SER A 151 6.19 -9.44 -12.24
N ALA A 152 5.10 -8.67 -12.10
CA ALA A 152 3.87 -9.11 -11.45
C ALA A 152 2.82 -9.53 -12.49
N SER A 153 2.29 -10.75 -12.41
CA SER A 153 1.32 -11.26 -13.39
C SER A 153 -0.08 -11.42 -12.79
N GLY A 154 -1.13 -11.04 -13.50
CA GLY A 154 -2.52 -11.29 -13.06
C GLY A 154 -3.02 -10.46 -11.88
N ALA A 155 -2.23 -9.51 -11.36
CA ALA A 155 -2.63 -8.67 -10.23
C ALA A 155 -3.75 -7.67 -10.61
N GLN A 156 -4.62 -7.40 -9.64
CA GLN A 156 -5.70 -6.42 -9.76
C GLN A 156 -5.44 -5.23 -8.82
N VAL A 157 -5.38 -4.01 -9.37
CA VAL A 157 -5.14 -2.77 -8.62
C VAL A 157 -6.30 -1.83 -8.87
N TYR A 158 -7.19 -1.68 -7.89
CA TYR A 158 -8.39 -0.88 -8.08
C TYR A 158 -8.85 -0.11 -6.85
N ASN A 159 -9.49 1.04 -7.09
CA ASN A 159 -10.05 1.86 -6.02
C ASN A 159 -9.03 2.22 -4.94
N ASN A 160 -7.78 2.52 -5.31
CA ASN A 160 -6.80 3.11 -4.38
C ASN A 160 -6.75 4.63 -4.58
N THR A 161 -6.46 5.38 -3.52
CA THR A 161 -6.15 6.81 -3.60
C THR A 161 -4.67 7.02 -3.32
N VAL A 162 -3.91 7.53 -4.29
CA VAL A 162 -2.47 7.77 -4.21
C VAL A 162 -2.18 9.26 -4.40
N PHE A 163 -1.61 9.90 -3.39
CA PHE A 163 -1.27 11.32 -3.43
C PHE A 163 0.19 11.56 -3.02
N GLN A 164 0.99 12.08 -3.95
CA GLN A 164 2.43 12.27 -3.79
C GLN A 164 2.85 13.73 -4.01
N GLU A 165 3.52 14.33 -3.02
CA GLU A 165 4.01 15.72 -3.06
C GLU A 165 5.51 15.83 -3.45
N HIS A 166 6.23 14.71 -3.57
CA HIS A 166 7.62 14.65 -4.03
C HIS A 166 7.76 14.67 -5.56
N GLY A 167 8.99 14.67 -6.08
CA GLY A 167 9.28 14.85 -7.52
C GLY A 167 9.04 13.62 -8.42
N TYR A 168 8.76 12.45 -7.85
CA TYR A 168 8.61 11.22 -8.63
C TYR A 168 7.36 11.28 -9.53
N PRO A 169 7.44 10.89 -10.81
CA PRO A 169 6.37 11.16 -11.77
C PRO A 169 5.20 10.17 -11.71
N ASN A 170 5.40 8.98 -11.13
CA ASN A 170 4.44 7.86 -11.24
C ASN A 170 3.84 7.54 -9.87
N GLY A 171 2.51 7.51 -9.81
CA GLY A 171 1.77 7.05 -8.61
C GLY A 171 1.59 5.54 -8.62
N ILE A 172 1.38 4.97 -9.81
CA ILE A 172 1.33 3.52 -10.04
C ILE A 172 2.20 3.22 -11.26
N GLU A 173 3.08 2.23 -11.16
CA GLU A 173 3.86 1.76 -12.30
C GLU A 173 3.91 0.24 -12.38
N TYR A 174 3.98 -0.26 -13.60
CA TYR A 174 4.07 -1.69 -13.90
C TYR A 174 5.19 -1.96 -14.89
N ARG A 175 6.05 -2.93 -14.58
CA ARG A 175 7.40 -3.02 -15.14
C ARG A 175 7.82 -4.41 -15.57
N PHE A 176 8.59 -4.46 -16.66
CA PHE A 176 9.14 -5.66 -17.29
C PHE A 176 8.09 -6.49 -18.06
N ASP A 177 8.54 -7.25 -19.06
CA ASP A 177 7.67 -8.10 -19.89
C ASP A 177 6.86 -9.11 -19.05
N ALA A 178 7.42 -9.53 -17.90
CA ALA A 178 6.77 -10.43 -16.96
C ALA A 178 5.58 -9.77 -16.22
N SER A 179 5.47 -8.44 -16.23
CA SER A 179 4.25 -7.76 -15.78
C SER A 179 3.18 -7.79 -16.87
N ASN A 180 2.21 -8.67 -16.72
CA ASN A 180 1.17 -8.91 -17.71
C ASN A 180 -0.14 -9.39 -17.06
N ASN A 181 -1.21 -9.47 -17.84
CA ASN A 181 -2.55 -9.83 -17.36
C ASN A 181 -3.05 -8.94 -16.20
N LEU A 182 -2.53 -7.72 -16.11
CA LEU A 182 -2.85 -6.77 -15.05
C LEU A 182 -4.18 -6.07 -15.30
N THR A 183 -4.95 -5.87 -14.24
CA THR A 183 -6.13 -5.00 -14.24
C THR A 183 -5.86 -3.80 -13.34
N ILE A 184 -5.83 -2.60 -13.90
CA ILE A 184 -5.58 -1.35 -13.17
C ILE A 184 -6.72 -0.38 -13.47
N VAL A 185 -7.67 -0.25 -12.55
CA VAL A 185 -8.91 0.52 -12.78
C VAL A 185 -9.35 1.31 -11.56
N ASN A 186 -10.15 2.36 -11.75
CA ASN A 186 -10.78 3.09 -10.64
C ASN A 186 -9.82 3.70 -9.61
N ASN A 187 -8.53 3.86 -9.92
CA ASN A 187 -7.58 4.48 -8.99
C ASN A 187 -7.61 6.01 -9.12
N LEU A 188 -7.52 6.69 -7.99
CA LEU A 188 -7.44 8.15 -7.91
C LEU A 188 -6.01 8.56 -7.56
N CYS A 189 -5.29 9.12 -8.52
CA CYS A 189 -3.89 9.53 -8.39
C CYS A 189 -3.73 11.02 -8.71
N ASN A 190 -2.67 11.64 -8.16
CA ASN A 190 -2.15 12.93 -8.65
C ASN A 190 -0.89 12.81 -9.53
N ARG A 191 -0.52 11.56 -9.85
CA ARG A 191 0.66 11.19 -10.63
C ARG A 191 0.29 10.18 -11.71
N HIS A 192 1.21 9.92 -12.63
CA HIS A 192 0.95 9.02 -13.75
C HIS A 192 0.71 7.57 -13.30
N ILE A 193 -0.12 6.87 -14.08
CA ILE A 193 -0.21 5.41 -14.08
C ILE A 193 0.41 4.97 -15.40
N THR A 194 1.56 4.30 -15.34
CA THR A 194 2.36 4.09 -16.56
C THR A 194 3.05 2.74 -16.64
N SER A 195 3.18 2.25 -17.86
CA SER A 195 4.07 1.14 -18.20
C SER A 195 5.52 1.61 -18.21
N ARG A 196 6.43 0.79 -17.72
CA ARG A 196 7.86 0.92 -17.97
C ARG A 196 8.44 -0.41 -18.40
N ASN A 197 9.50 -0.38 -19.20
CA ASN A 197 10.24 -1.58 -19.58
C ASN A 197 9.31 -2.70 -20.10
N ASN A 198 8.30 -2.35 -20.91
CA ASN A 198 7.34 -3.27 -21.54
C ASN A 198 6.33 -3.98 -20.62
N GLY A 199 6.11 -3.51 -19.40
CA GLY A 199 4.96 -3.97 -18.61
C GLY A 199 3.64 -3.76 -19.36
N SER A 200 2.69 -4.67 -19.22
CA SER A 200 1.43 -4.67 -19.96
C SER A 200 0.21 -4.89 -19.05
N THR A 201 -0.94 -4.40 -19.49
CA THR A 201 -2.23 -4.56 -18.80
C THR A 201 -3.23 -5.21 -19.76
N THR A 202 -4.15 -5.99 -19.21
CA THR A 202 -5.34 -6.44 -19.94
C THR A 202 -6.43 -5.38 -19.87
N LEU A 203 -6.50 -4.63 -18.77
CA LEU A 203 -7.46 -3.56 -18.58
C LEU A 203 -6.84 -2.39 -17.83
N LEU A 204 -6.84 -1.21 -18.47
CA LEU A 204 -6.43 0.07 -17.89
C LEU A 204 -7.52 1.10 -18.20
N SER A 205 -8.39 1.41 -17.23
CA SER A 205 -9.56 2.27 -17.46
C SER A 205 -10.05 2.96 -16.18
N HIS A 206 -10.83 4.03 -16.32
CA HIS A 206 -11.47 4.73 -15.19
C HIS A 206 -10.50 5.16 -14.08
N ASN A 207 -9.23 5.42 -14.41
CA ASN A 207 -8.29 5.99 -13.47
C ASN A 207 -8.19 7.50 -13.67
N ILE A 208 -8.03 8.22 -12.57
CA ILE A 208 -7.80 9.67 -12.54
C ILE A 208 -6.36 9.90 -12.11
N THR A 209 -5.63 10.81 -12.78
CA THR A 209 -4.19 11.05 -12.55
C THR A 209 -3.85 12.51 -12.28
N ASN A 210 -4.87 13.34 -12.08
CA ASN A 210 -4.76 14.79 -11.88
C ASN A 210 -5.47 15.26 -10.59
N ALA A 211 -5.59 14.39 -9.59
CA ALA A 211 -6.12 14.79 -8.29
C ALA A 211 -5.28 15.93 -7.68
N THR A 212 -5.92 16.84 -6.96
CA THR A 212 -5.25 17.96 -6.28
C THR A 212 -5.52 17.91 -4.78
N ALA A 213 -4.65 18.50 -3.96
CA ALA A 213 -4.75 18.43 -2.51
C ALA A 213 -6.10 18.94 -1.96
N ASP A 214 -6.72 19.92 -2.64
CA ASP A 214 -8.02 20.46 -2.28
C ASP A 214 -9.19 19.49 -2.53
N TRP A 215 -8.97 18.32 -3.13
CA TRP A 215 -10.00 17.29 -3.23
C TRP A 215 -10.23 16.59 -1.91
N PHE A 216 -9.23 16.61 -1.04
CA PHE A 216 -9.19 15.80 0.17
C PHE A 216 -9.50 16.61 1.43
N VAL A 217 -9.92 15.90 2.49
CA VAL A 217 -10.15 16.49 3.83
C VAL A 217 -8.83 17.00 4.42
N ASN A 218 -7.76 16.19 4.40
CA ASN A 218 -6.43 16.59 4.87
C ASN A 218 -5.32 15.73 4.24
N ALA A 219 -4.93 16.07 3.00
CA ALA A 219 -3.94 15.33 2.24
C ALA A 219 -2.60 15.15 3.00
N GLN A 220 -2.11 16.21 3.65
CA GLN A 220 -0.82 16.20 4.37
C GLN A 220 -0.79 15.30 5.61
N LYS A 221 -1.93 14.72 6.01
CA LYS A 221 -2.03 13.73 7.09
C LYS A 221 -2.45 12.35 6.60
N GLY A 222 -2.53 12.17 5.28
CA GLY A 222 -3.03 10.95 4.65
C GLY A 222 -4.55 10.79 4.74
N ASP A 223 -5.28 11.83 5.13
CA ASP A 223 -6.75 11.84 5.11
C ASP A 223 -7.23 12.17 3.69
N LEU A 224 -7.24 11.13 2.85
CA LEU A 224 -7.55 11.22 1.42
C LEU A 224 -9.03 10.94 1.12
N HIS A 225 -9.92 11.11 2.10
CA HIS A 225 -11.36 11.16 1.85
C HIS A 225 -11.71 12.39 1.03
N LEU A 226 -12.68 12.27 0.13
CA LEU A 226 -13.18 13.39 -0.65
C LEU A 226 -13.91 14.37 0.27
N ARG A 227 -13.56 15.65 0.17
CA ARG A 227 -14.23 16.69 0.98
C ARG A 227 -15.58 17.15 0.41
N ALA A 228 -15.88 16.80 -0.83
CA ALA A 228 -17.08 17.18 -1.57
C ALA A 228 -17.26 16.26 -2.79
N GLU A 229 -18.46 16.25 -3.39
CA GLU A 229 -18.70 15.61 -4.68
C GLU A 229 -17.75 16.13 -5.76
N ARG A 230 -17.35 15.25 -6.68
CA ARG A 230 -16.37 15.55 -7.73
C ARG A 230 -16.81 14.93 -9.04
N THR A 231 -17.14 15.77 -10.02
CA THR A 231 -17.49 15.33 -11.38
C THR A 231 -16.40 14.45 -11.97
N GLY A 232 -16.79 13.28 -12.47
CA GLY A 232 -15.87 12.31 -13.06
C GLY A 232 -15.11 11.46 -12.03
N VAL A 233 -15.38 11.63 -10.73
CA VAL A 233 -14.88 10.79 -9.64
C VAL A 233 -16.05 10.12 -8.94
N THR A 234 -17.01 10.91 -8.45
CA THR A 234 -18.17 10.40 -7.73
C THR A 234 -19.18 9.75 -8.68
N GLY A 235 -19.56 8.50 -8.43
CA GLY A 235 -20.44 7.69 -9.27
C GLY A 235 -19.84 7.27 -10.61
N ALA A 236 -18.52 7.37 -10.77
CA ALA A 236 -17.85 7.23 -12.07
C ALA A 236 -16.97 5.97 -12.20
N ALA A 237 -16.84 5.16 -11.16
CA ALA A 237 -16.03 3.95 -11.21
C ALA A 237 -16.71 2.83 -12.02
N LEU A 238 -15.89 2.02 -12.67
CA LEU A 238 -16.30 0.77 -13.27
C LEU A 238 -16.76 -0.20 -12.17
N PRO A 239 -17.99 -0.72 -12.18
CA PRO A 239 -18.47 -1.60 -11.12
C PRO A 239 -17.77 -2.96 -11.14
N PHE A 240 -17.46 -3.47 -9.94
CA PHE A 240 -16.94 -4.83 -9.69
C PHE A 240 -17.84 -5.51 -8.66
N ALA A 241 -18.13 -6.80 -8.84
CA ALA A 241 -19.01 -7.53 -7.93
C ALA A 241 -18.39 -7.70 -6.53
N GLU A 242 -17.06 -7.79 -6.45
CA GLU A 242 -16.29 -8.01 -5.22
C GLU A 242 -15.98 -6.71 -4.47
N LEU A 243 -16.14 -5.55 -5.12
CA LEU A 243 -15.98 -4.22 -4.52
C LEU A 243 -17.31 -3.81 -3.86
N THR A 244 -17.49 -4.24 -2.62
CA THR A 244 -18.73 -4.00 -1.85
C THR A 244 -18.59 -2.90 -0.81
N ASP A 245 -17.37 -2.50 -0.49
CA ASP A 245 -17.04 -1.53 0.54
C ASP A 245 -15.93 -0.56 0.11
N ASP A 246 -15.74 0.53 0.85
CA ASP A 246 -14.68 1.51 0.68
C ASP A 246 -13.58 1.38 1.75
N TYR A 247 -12.70 2.39 1.86
CA TYR A 247 -11.66 2.45 2.90
C TYR A 247 -12.23 2.32 4.32
N ASP A 248 -13.38 2.93 4.59
CA ASP A 248 -14.04 2.96 5.90
C ASP A 248 -14.97 1.78 6.16
N MET A 249 -15.11 0.88 5.19
CA MET A 249 -16.11 -0.18 5.14
C MET A 249 -17.55 0.34 4.94
N GLN A 250 -17.71 1.52 4.35
CA GLN A 250 -19.00 2.02 3.90
C GLN A 250 -19.41 1.26 2.63
N THR A 251 -20.69 0.90 2.53
CA THR A 251 -21.23 0.16 1.38
C THR A 251 -21.06 0.95 0.09
N ARG A 252 -20.65 0.27 -0.99
CA ARG A 252 -20.67 0.82 -2.34
C ARG A 252 -21.83 0.23 -3.16
N PRO A 253 -22.50 1.02 -4.02
CA PRO A 253 -22.45 2.48 -4.09
C PRO A 253 -23.35 3.14 -3.04
N LEU A 254 -23.00 4.35 -2.59
CA LEU A 254 -23.92 5.24 -1.87
C LEU A 254 -24.72 6.13 -2.84
N GLY A 255 -24.22 6.30 -4.07
CA GLY A 255 -24.83 7.11 -5.13
C GLY A 255 -25.27 6.31 -6.36
N ALA A 256 -25.21 6.95 -7.53
CA ALA A 256 -25.63 6.36 -8.81
C ALA A 256 -24.70 5.21 -9.31
N GLY A 257 -23.51 5.12 -8.76
CA GLY A 257 -22.48 4.13 -9.04
C GLY A 257 -21.35 4.26 -8.02
N PRO A 258 -20.36 3.35 -8.00
CA PRO A 258 -19.23 3.46 -7.09
C PRO A 258 -18.35 4.66 -7.47
N ASP A 259 -17.66 5.21 -6.49
CA ASP A 259 -16.70 6.28 -6.68
C ASP A 259 -15.32 5.78 -7.10
N ILE A 260 -14.59 6.59 -7.88
CA ILE A 260 -13.17 6.35 -8.18
C ILE A 260 -12.32 6.69 -6.95
N GLY A 261 -11.34 5.85 -6.63
CA GLY A 261 -10.48 5.97 -5.46
C GLY A 261 -10.98 5.11 -4.29
N ALA A 262 -10.29 5.26 -3.16
CA ALA A 262 -10.50 4.44 -1.96
C ALA A 262 -11.74 4.81 -1.14
N ASP A 263 -12.24 6.03 -1.30
CA ASP A 263 -13.37 6.58 -0.57
C ASP A 263 -14.67 6.46 -1.39
N GLU A 264 -15.82 6.33 -0.72
CA GLU A 264 -17.16 6.46 -1.30
C GLU A 264 -17.83 7.70 -0.66
N TYR A 265 -17.83 8.81 -1.38
CA TYR A 265 -18.27 10.08 -0.84
C TYR A 265 -19.78 10.09 -0.56
N SER A 266 -20.14 10.60 0.61
CA SER A 266 -21.52 10.93 0.95
C SER A 266 -21.63 12.24 1.72
N SER A 267 -22.58 13.08 1.31
CA SER A 267 -22.93 14.30 2.06
C SER A 267 -23.72 14.02 3.35
N THR A 268 -24.21 12.79 3.52
CA THR A 268 -25.08 12.39 4.64
C THR A 268 -24.43 11.39 5.59
N VAL A 269 -23.37 10.71 5.16
CA VAL A 269 -22.56 9.80 5.97
C VAL A 269 -21.21 10.48 6.22
N PRO A 270 -20.93 10.94 7.45
CA PRO A 270 -19.63 11.51 7.77
C PRO A 270 -18.55 10.43 7.70
N HIS A 271 -17.43 10.72 7.06
CA HIS A 271 -16.24 9.88 7.18
C HIS A 271 -15.83 9.80 8.66
N PRO A 272 -15.60 8.60 9.22
CA PRO A 272 -14.87 8.48 10.47
C PRO A 272 -13.49 9.08 10.20
N GLY A 273 -13.22 10.30 10.70
CA GLY A 273 -11.95 10.98 10.43
C GLY A 273 -10.75 10.05 10.62
N SER A 274 -9.65 10.29 9.88
CA SER A 274 -8.44 9.44 9.70
C SER A 274 -7.87 8.66 10.90
N GLY A 275 -8.34 8.87 12.12
CA GLY A 275 -8.27 7.92 13.21
C GLY A 275 -9.40 6.89 13.18
N LYS A 276 -9.34 5.89 12.27
CA LYS A 276 -9.86 4.55 12.63
C LYS A 276 -9.27 4.26 14.00
N LYS A 277 -10.13 4.01 15.00
CA LYS A 277 -9.75 3.85 16.40
C LYS A 277 -8.72 2.75 16.53
N ILE A 278 -7.45 3.11 16.39
CA ILE A 278 -6.39 2.18 16.70
C ILE A 278 -6.48 2.03 18.21
N ASN A 279 -6.99 0.90 18.63
CA ASN A 279 -7.38 0.65 20.01
C ASN A 279 -6.11 0.79 20.86
N THR A 280 -5.99 1.88 21.60
CA THR A 280 -4.76 2.27 22.30
C THR A 280 -4.40 1.34 23.47
N GLY A 281 -5.13 0.24 23.66
CA GLY A 281 -4.77 -0.89 24.52
C GLY A 281 -3.68 -1.77 23.90
N TRP A 282 -2.59 -1.17 23.44
CA TRP A 282 -1.52 -1.83 22.70
C TRP A 282 -0.72 -2.82 23.55
N LEU A 283 -0.47 -4.01 22.99
CA LEU A 283 0.62 -4.87 23.41
C LEU A 283 1.90 -4.40 22.69
N PHE A 284 2.84 -3.83 23.44
CA PHE A 284 4.16 -3.47 22.91
C PHE A 284 4.98 -4.74 22.69
N LEU A 285 5.32 -5.03 21.44
CA LEU A 285 6.36 -5.99 21.10
C LEU A 285 7.66 -5.21 20.89
N LEU A 286 8.37 -4.96 21.99
CA LEU A 286 9.76 -4.51 21.96
C LEU A 286 10.61 -5.73 21.60
N THR A 287 11.07 -5.81 20.36
CA THR A 287 12.10 -6.79 19.99
C THR A 287 13.46 -6.26 20.44
N ASP A 288 13.79 -6.45 21.72
CA ASP A 288 15.17 -6.37 22.20
C ASP A 288 15.93 -7.59 21.66
N PHE A 289 16.61 -7.42 20.52
CA PHE A 289 17.64 -8.37 20.11
C PHE A 289 19.00 -7.83 20.56
N LYS A 290 19.57 -8.52 21.55
CA LYS A 290 20.98 -8.36 21.95
C LYS A 290 21.90 -8.66 20.75
N PRO A 291 23.07 -7.98 20.69
CA PRO A 291 23.94 -7.92 19.52
C PRO A 291 24.48 -9.28 19.05
#